data_AF-A0AAE3XR99-F1
#
_entry.id   AF-A0AAE3XR99-F1
#
_cell.length_a   1.000
_cell.length_b   1.000
_cell.length_c   1.000
_cell.angle_alpha   90.00
_cell.angle_beta   90.00
_cell.angle_gamma   90.00
#
_symmetry.space_group_name_H-M   'P 1'
#
loop_
_entity.id
_entity.type
_entity.pdbx_description
1 polymer ?
#
loop_
_entity_poly.entity_id
_entity_poly.type
_entity_poly.pdbx_seq_one_letter_code
_entity_poly.pdbx_strand_id
1 'polypeptide(L)'
;MYISILLTLLSCRGEKEKNLNSGIQNKEIEIGQKLITEISEEERNFWAYDTLLFKEYTSSYGNKIQLKGSQSRDLYRISTKSKKGFNKNFDLTKNSYIASHSSILWDNDNYLFVRYGCGSPCWGGKILSLNNNQGTRDYKMYLFVDSVKNIIVYPEDGEYLVLENFAINKRSKVKFEFCQKSPTIYNLIDTIYSTSNKSVTVKYISNDCDKTKIKDINLN
;
A
#
# COMPACT_ATOMS: atom_id res chain seq x y z
N MET A 1 48.76 -30.87 9.91
CA MET A 1 48.27 -31.29 8.59
C MET A 1 47.65 -30.05 7.95
N TYR A 2 48.39 -29.36 7.09
CA TYR A 2 47.98 -28.09 6.48
C TYR A 2 47.48 -28.34 5.06
N ILE A 3 46.25 -27.93 4.76
CA ILE A 3 45.68 -27.97 3.42
C ILE A 3 45.84 -26.56 2.81
N SER A 4 46.82 -26.41 1.92
CA SER A 4 46.93 -25.26 1.02
C SER A 4 45.95 -25.45 -0.13
N ILE A 5 44.98 -24.55 -0.26
CA ILE A 5 44.10 -24.47 -1.44
C ILE A 5 44.70 -23.43 -2.39
N LEU A 6 45.24 -23.93 -3.51
CA LEU A 6 45.79 -23.17 -4.62
C LEU A 6 44.63 -22.66 -5.49
N LEU A 7 44.35 -21.36 -5.49
CA LEU A 7 43.41 -20.73 -6.42
C LEU A 7 44.11 -20.44 -7.75
N THR A 8 43.81 -21.24 -8.78
CA THR A 8 44.18 -20.93 -10.16
C THR A 8 43.14 -19.99 -10.80
N LEU A 9 43.54 -18.76 -11.06
CA LEU A 9 42.82 -17.80 -11.90
C LEU A 9 43.02 -18.18 -13.38
N LEU A 10 42.01 -18.77 -14.00
CA LEU A 10 41.95 -18.91 -15.46
C LEU A 10 41.23 -17.71 -16.06
N SER A 11 42.02 -16.86 -16.70
CA SER A 11 41.64 -15.80 -17.62
C SER A 11 41.03 -16.40 -18.89
N CYS A 12 39.78 -16.04 -19.22
CA CYS A 12 39.26 -16.18 -20.58
C CYS A 12 39.24 -14.82 -21.24
N ARG A 13 40.27 -14.58 -22.05
CA ARG A 13 40.38 -13.50 -23.03
C ARG A 13 39.60 -13.93 -24.28
N GLY A 14 38.83 -12.99 -24.84
CA GLY A 14 37.77 -13.27 -25.81
C GLY A 14 38.20 -13.80 -27.18
N GLU A 15 37.24 -14.51 -27.79
CA GLU A 15 37.19 -14.79 -29.22
C GLU A 15 35.78 -14.53 -29.76
N LYS A 16 35.73 -13.58 -30.70
CA LYS A 16 34.80 -13.42 -31.84
C LYS A 16 33.45 -14.13 -31.77
N GLU A 17 32.39 -13.37 -31.48
CA GLU A 17 31.04 -13.74 -31.91
C GLU A 17 30.85 -13.44 -33.40
N LYS A 18 30.67 -14.51 -34.17
CA LYS A 18 30.06 -14.50 -35.50
C LYS A 18 28.54 -14.40 -35.32
N ASN A 19 27.94 -13.49 -36.09
CA ASN A 19 26.51 -13.41 -36.35
C ASN A 19 25.88 -14.79 -36.63
N LEU A 20 25.04 -15.28 -35.73
CA LEU A 20 24.00 -16.26 -36.02
C LEU A 20 22.97 -16.28 -34.88
N ASN A 21 21.69 -16.33 -35.26
CA ASN A 21 20.49 -16.58 -34.44
C ASN A 21 19.69 -15.38 -33.91
N SER A 22 19.15 -14.59 -34.85
CA SER A 22 17.94 -13.77 -34.66
C SER A 22 16.62 -14.58 -34.65
N GLY A 23 16.66 -15.87 -34.30
CA GLY A 23 15.52 -16.80 -34.40
C GLY A 23 14.94 -17.32 -33.08
N ILE A 24 15.57 -17.05 -31.93
CA ILE A 24 15.19 -17.66 -30.64
C ILE A 24 14.50 -16.65 -29.70
N GLN A 25 14.73 -15.35 -29.84
CA GLN A 25 14.11 -14.33 -28.97
C GLN A 25 12.60 -14.12 -29.23
N ASN A 26 12.07 -14.50 -30.39
CA ASN A 26 10.65 -14.28 -30.69
C ASN A 26 9.71 -15.34 -30.08
N LYS A 27 10.22 -16.52 -29.69
CA LYS A 27 9.38 -17.62 -29.19
C LYS A 27 9.07 -17.54 -27.69
N GLU A 28 9.98 -16.99 -26.88
CA GLU A 28 9.74 -16.80 -25.44
C GLU A 28 8.82 -15.61 -25.15
N ILE A 29 8.85 -14.57 -26.00
CA ILE A 29 7.95 -13.41 -25.88
C ILE A 29 6.50 -13.80 -26.22
N GLU A 30 6.29 -14.69 -27.20
CA GLU A 30 4.96 -15.20 -27.51
C GLU A 30 4.37 -16.07 -26.40
N ILE A 31 5.17 -16.89 -25.71
CA ILE A 31 4.67 -17.74 -24.60
C ILE A 31 4.31 -16.88 -23.38
N GLY A 32 5.08 -15.82 -23.10
CA GLY A 32 4.79 -14.86 -22.03
C GLY A 32 3.59 -13.95 -22.29
N GLN A 33 3.32 -13.59 -23.55
CA GLN A 33 2.15 -12.78 -23.93
C GLN A 33 0.88 -13.63 -24.12
N LYS A 34 1.01 -14.91 -24.48
CA LYS A 34 -0.13 -15.82 -24.64
C LYS A 34 -0.66 -16.35 -23.29
N LEU A 35 0.13 -16.30 -22.21
CA LEU A 35 -0.34 -16.61 -20.86
C LEU A 35 -1.21 -15.52 -20.21
N ILE A 36 -1.31 -14.33 -20.81
CA ILE A 36 -2.07 -13.19 -20.28
C ILE A 36 -3.47 -13.06 -20.92
N THR A 37 -3.78 -13.87 -21.93
CA THR A 37 -4.98 -13.64 -22.75
C THR A 37 -5.79 -14.91 -22.94
N GLU A 38 -6.36 -15.42 -21.85
CA GLU A 38 -7.60 -16.24 -21.85
C GLU A 38 -8.06 -16.49 -20.41
N ILE A 39 -8.31 -15.40 -19.65
CA ILE A 39 -9.23 -15.50 -18.52
C ILE A 39 -10.57 -15.92 -19.12
N SER A 40 -11.07 -17.09 -18.74
CA SER A 40 -12.29 -17.65 -19.34
C SER A 40 -13.46 -16.68 -19.17
N GLU A 41 -14.46 -16.72 -20.05
CA GLU A 41 -15.68 -15.92 -19.87
C GLU A 41 -16.36 -16.21 -18.52
N GLU A 42 -16.21 -17.43 -17.99
CA GLU A 42 -16.68 -17.81 -16.66
C GLU A 42 -15.93 -17.09 -15.53
N GLU A 43 -14.59 -17.02 -15.60
CA GLU A 43 -13.80 -16.23 -14.65
C GLU A 43 -14.13 -14.74 -14.78
N ARG A 44 -14.27 -14.21 -15.99
CA ARG A 44 -14.69 -12.82 -16.20
C ARG A 44 -16.08 -12.54 -15.66
N ASN A 45 -17.03 -13.47 -15.73
CA ASN A 45 -18.38 -13.32 -15.18
C ASN A 45 -18.41 -13.48 -13.65
N PHE A 46 -17.61 -14.39 -13.11
CA PHE A 46 -17.46 -14.56 -11.65
C PHE A 46 -16.82 -13.33 -10.98
N TRP A 47 -15.86 -12.70 -11.67
CA TRP A 47 -15.21 -11.45 -11.29
C TRP A 47 -15.82 -10.20 -11.94
N ALA A 48 -16.92 -10.34 -12.70
CA ALA A 48 -17.59 -9.22 -13.34
C ALA A 48 -18.20 -8.31 -12.27
N TYR A 49 -18.37 -7.03 -12.60
CA TYR A 49 -18.88 -5.99 -11.71
C TYR A 49 -20.37 -6.15 -11.40
N ASP A 50 -20.75 -7.24 -10.76
CA ASP A 50 -22.13 -7.44 -10.33
C ASP A 50 -22.26 -6.93 -8.89
N THR A 51 -22.62 -5.64 -8.74
CA THR A 51 -22.51 -4.84 -7.50
C THR A 51 -23.49 -5.25 -6.40
N LEU A 52 -23.44 -6.52 -6.00
CA LEU A 52 -24.26 -7.12 -4.97
C LEU A 52 -24.00 -6.42 -3.64
N LEU A 53 -25.08 -5.95 -3.01
CA LEU A 53 -25.03 -5.42 -1.66
C LEU A 53 -24.82 -6.59 -0.70
N PHE A 54 -23.63 -6.68 -0.08
CA PHE A 54 -23.34 -7.75 0.87
C PHE A 54 -23.46 -7.30 2.33
N LYS A 55 -23.22 -6.02 2.62
CA LYS A 55 -23.34 -5.47 3.97
C LYS A 55 -23.80 -4.02 3.91
N GLU A 56 -24.77 -3.68 4.74
CA GLU A 56 -25.15 -2.31 5.04
C GLU A 56 -25.08 -2.10 6.55
N TYR A 57 -24.57 -0.94 6.97
CA TYR A 57 -24.61 -0.52 8.37
C TYR A 57 -24.63 1.01 8.48
N THR A 58 -25.03 1.51 9.64
CA THR A 58 -24.85 2.91 10.01
C THR A 58 -23.73 3.00 11.03
N SER A 59 -22.74 3.84 10.79
CA SER A 59 -21.63 3.99 11.73
C SER A 59 -22.03 4.77 12.98
N SER A 60 -21.17 4.76 14.02
CA SER A 60 -21.39 5.54 15.24
C SER A 60 -21.50 7.05 15.00
N TYR A 61 -21.07 7.50 13.82
CA TYR A 61 -21.11 8.89 13.37
C TYR A 61 -22.34 9.19 12.51
N GLY A 62 -23.27 8.24 12.34
CA GLY A 62 -24.51 8.43 11.58
C GLY A 62 -24.35 8.35 10.06
N ASN A 63 -23.20 7.88 9.57
CA ASN A 63 -22.98 7.66 8.14
C ASN A 63 -23.53 6.30 7.75
N LYS A 64 -24.39 6.23 6.73
CA LYS A 64 -24.84 4.96 6.15
C LYS A 64 -23.78 4.46 5.17
N ILE A 65 -23.34 3.23 5.34
CA ILE A 65 -22.27 2.61 4.57
C ILE A 65 -22.80 1.30 3.99
N GLN A 66 -22.72 1.21 2.67
CA GLN A 66 -23.07 0.04 1.87
C GLN A 66 -21.80 -0.51 1.24
N LEU A 67 -21.51 -1.76 1.53
CA LEU A 67 -20.42 -2.50 0.95
C LEU A 67 -20.95 -3.35 -0.20
N LYS A 68 -20.41 -3.11 -1.39
CA LYS A 68 -20.83 -3.74 -2.64
C LYS A 68 -19.66 -4.49 -3.23
N GLY A 69 -19.92 -5.73 -3.62
CA GLY A 69 -18.87 -6.66 -4.02
C GLY A 69 -19.25 -7.48 -5.24
N SER A 70 -18.36 -8.41 -5.58
CA SER A 70 -18.58 -9.46 -6.58
C SER A 70 -19.48 -10.58 -6.01
N GLN A 71 -19.79 -11.57 -6.83
CA GLN A 71 -20.45 -12.81 -6.39
C GLN A 71 -19.65 -13.56 -5.32
N SER A 72 -18.32 -13.43 -5.35
CA SER A 72 -17.38 -13.94 -4.35
C SER A 72 -17.32 -13.11 -3.07
N ARG A 73 -18.11 -12.03 -2.97
CA ARG A 73 -18.19 -11.10 -1.84
C ARG A 73 -16.92 -10.26 -1.61
N ASP A 74 -16.10 -10.07 -2.62
CA ASP A 74 -14.93 -9.20 -2.51
C ASP A 74 -15.35 -7.74 -2.51
N LEU A 75 -14.68 -6.90 -1.72
CA LEU A 75 -15.07 -5.50 -1.60
C LEU A 75 -14.55 -4.68 -2.79
N TYR A 76 -15.44 -4.40 -3.75
CA TYR A 76 -15.11 -3.60 -4.93
C TYR A 76 -15.54 -2.14 -4.80
N ARG A 77 -16.69 -1.90 -4.17
CA ARG A 77 -17.29 -0.57 -4.08
C ARG A 77 -17.82 -0.30 -2.68
N ILE A 78 -17.62 0.92 -2.23
CA ILE A 78 -18.25 1.44 -1.02
C ILE A 78 -19.18 2.58 -1.43
N SER A 79 -20.47 2.41 -1.18
CA SER A 79 -21.46 3.47 -1.31
C SER A 79 -21.72 4.06 0.08
N THR A 80 -21.72 5.37 0.20
CA THR A 80 -21.93 6.07 1.47
C THR A 80 -22.99 7.13 1.35
N LYS A 81 -23.83 7.28 2.37
CA LYS A 81 -24.64 8.48 2.61
C LYS A 81 -24.22 9.08 3.94
N SER A 82 -23.53 10.22 3.91
CA SER A 82 -23.07 10.87 5.12
C SER A 82 -24.25 11.40 5.95
N LYS A 83 -24.02 11.66 7.25
CA LYS A 83 -25.04 12.30 8.10
C LYS A 83 -25.53 13.65 7.58
N LYS A 84 -24.70 14.33 6.78
CA LYS A 84 -25.01 15.60 6.11
C LYS A 84 -25.77 15.42 4.78
N GLY A 85 -26.08 14.18 4.40
CA GLY A 85 -26.83 13.83 3.19
C GLY A 85 -25.99 13.67 1.92
N PHE A 86 -24.66 13.75 1.99
CA PHE A 86 -23.79 13.55 0.82
C PHE A 86 -23.75 12.07 0.44
N ASN A 87 -24.12 11.76 -0.80
CA ASN A 87 -24.00 10.42 -1.36
C ASN A 87 -22.70 10.30 -2.14
N LYS A 88 -21.92 9.25 -1.90
CA LYS A 88 -20.69 8.96 -2.64
C LYS A 88 -20.58 7.48 -2.95
N ASN A 89 -19.95 7.19 -4.08
CA ASN A 89 -19.56 5.85 -4.48
C ASN A 89 -18.05 5.85 -4.68
N PHE A 90 -17.36 4.95 -4.01
CA PHE A 90 -15.91 4.77 -4.13
C PHE A 90 -15.64 3.42 -4.74
N ASP A 91 -15.06 3.41 -5.94
CA ASP A 91 -14.47 2.21 -6.51
C ASP A 91 -13.10 2.00 -5.86
N LEU A 92 -12.93 0.88 -5.15
CA LEU A 92 -11.68 0.61 -4.45
C LEU A 92 -10.59 0.15 -5.41
N THR A 93 -10.93 -0.76 -6.32
CA THR A 93 -9.98 -1.40 -7.22
C THR A 93 -10.72 -2.14 -8.32
N LYS A 94 -10.03 -2.41 -9.43
CA LYS A 94 -10.46 -3.36 -10.47
C LYS A 94 -9.80 -4.73 -10.30
N ASN A 95 -8.83 -4.84 -9.40
CA ASN A 95 -8.07 -6.05 -9.13
C ASN A 95 -8.76 -6.87 -8.02
N SER A 96 -9.15 -8.09 -8.34
CA SER A 96 -9.84 -9.03 -7.44
C SER A 96 -9.05 -9.37 -6.18
N TYR A 97 -7.72 -9.51 -6.29
CA TYR A 97 -6.86 -9.76 -5.14
C TYR A 97 -6.92 -8.59 -4.15
N ILE A 98 -6.82 -7.35 -4.62
CA ILE A 98 -6.93 -6.18 -3.74
C ILE A 98 -8.34 -6.11 -3.13
N ALA A 99 -9.39 -6.39 -3.91
CA ALA A 99 -10.78 -6.34 -3.44
C ALA A 99 -11.05 -7.36 -2.33
N SER A 100 -10.59 -8.61 -2.51
CA SER A 100 -10.71 -9.70 -1.52
C SER A 100 -9.94 -9.43 -0.23
N HIS A 101 -8.88 -8.62 -0.32
CA HIS A 101 -8.03 -8.26 0.82
C HIS A 101 -8.29 -6.83 1.33
N SER A 102 -9.43 -6.24 0.99
CA SER A 102 -9.83 -4.90 1.44
C SER A 102 -10.82 -4.94 2.59
N SER A 103 -10.63 -4.07 3.58
CA SER A 103 -11.55 -3.91 4.70
C SER A 103 -11.55 -2.49 5.24
N ILE A 104 -12.70 -2.01 5.70
CA ILE A 104 -12.78 -0.75 6.46
C ILE A 104 -12.21 -1.03 7.85
N LEU A 105 -11.16 -0.31 8.25
CA LEU A 105 -10.62 -0.41 9.62
C LEU A 105 -11.32 0.56 10.56
N TRP A 106 -11.62 1.76 10.08
CA TRP A 106 -12.29 2.78 10.88
C TRP A 106 -13.01 3.77 9.98
N ASP A 107 -13.94 4.49 10.59
CA ASP A 107 -14.66 5.59 10.01
C ASP A 107 -14.83 6.72 11.03
N ASN A 108 -15.08 7.93 10.53
CA ASN A 108 -15.48 9.06 11.34
C ASN A 108 -16.46 9.96 10.58
N ASP A 109 -16.78 11.12 11.14
CA ASP A 109 -17.68 12.10 10.53
C ASP A 109 -17.33 12.49 9.09
N ASN A 110 -16.05 12.46 8.73
CA ASN A 110 -15.55 13.06 7.50
C ASN A 110 -14.86 12.04 6.57
N TYR A 111 -14.44 10.88 7.08
CA TYR A 111 -13.57 9.95 6.37
C TYR A 111 -13.89 8.48 6.67
N LEU A 112 -13.61 7.63 5.68
CA LEU A 112 -13.43 6.18 5.85
C LEU A 112 -11.98 5.82 5.57
N PHE A 113 -11.45 4.87 6.33
CA PHE A 113 -10.16 4.27 6.04
C PHE A 113 -10.30 2.80 5.67
N VAL A 114 -9.86 2.49 4.46
CA VAL A 114 -9.88 1.14 3.91
C VAL A 114 -8.46 0.63 3.84
N ARG A 115 -8.13 -0.41 4.60
CA ARG A 115 -6.89 -1.15 4.44
C ARG A 115 -7.05 -2.14 3.29
N TYR A 116 -6.00 -2.32 2.50
CA TYR A 116 -5.94 -3.35 1.47
C TYR A 116 -4.60 -4.07 1.45
N GLY A 117 -4.59 -5.34 1.05
CA GLY A 117 -3.37 -6.11 0.77
C GLY A 117 -2.92 -5.95 -0.69
N CYS A 118 -1.61 -5.97 -0.95
CA CYS A 118 -1.03 -5.91 -2.30
C CYS A 118 -0.01 -7.04 -2.59
N GLY A 119 -0.07 -8.13 -1.82
CA GLY A 119 0.89 -9.25 -1.84
C GLY A 119 1.75 -9.23 -0.58
N SER A 120 2.39 -10.32 -0.15
CA SER A 120 3.27 -10.27 1.05
C SER A 120 4.66 -9.76 0.66
N PRO A 121 5.28 -8.80 1.40
CA PRO A 121 4.86 -8.13 2.63
C PRO A 121 4.25 -6.72 2.40
N CYS A 122 3.44 -6.55 1.36
CA CYS A 122 2.83 -5.31 0.90
C CYS A 122 1.40 -5.11 1.43
N TRP A 123 1.14 -3.93 2.00
CA TRP A 123 -0.21 -3.44 2.28
C TRP A 123 -0.34 -1.97 1.89
N GLY A 124 -1.56 -1.46 1.87
CA GLY A 124 -1.85 -0.05 1.69
C GLY A 124 -3.15 0.36 2.36
N GLY A 125 -3.43 1.66 2.30
CA GLY A 125 -4.61 2.28 2.88
C GLY A 125 -5.21 3.31 1.94
N LYS A 126 -6.53 3.35 1.84
CA LYS A 126 -7.26 4.41 1.14
C LYS A 126 -8.05 5.24 2.15
N ILE A 127 -7.91 6.56 2.07
CA ILE A 127 -8.78 7.51 2.78
C ILE A 127 -9.85 7.96 1.80
N LEU A 128 -11.11 7.69 2.13
CA LEU A 128 -12.27 8.09 1.34
C LEU A 128 -12.97 9.23 2.06
N SER A 129 -12.99 10.44 1.48
CA SER A 129 -13.69 11.55 2.12
C SER A 129 -15.19 11.47 1.90
N LEU A 130 -15.95 11.54 2.99
CA LEU A 130 -17.41 11.51 3.02
C LEU A 130 -18.06 12.87 2.69
N ASN A 131 -17.25 13.92 2.54
CA ASN A 131 -17.70 15.30 2.26
C ASN A 131 -17.34 15.71 0.82
N ASN A 132 -18.01 16.73 0.25
CA ASN A 132 -17.88 17.10 -1.17
C ASN A 132 -16.47 17.48 -1.65
N ASN A 133 -15.56 17.89 -0.77
CA ASN A 133 -14.36 18.63 -1.21
C ASN A 133 -13.10 17.78 -1.38
N GLN A 134 -13.12 16.50 -0.97
CA GLN A 134 -11.93 15.65 -1.06
C GLN A 134 -12.29 14.32 -1.73
N GLY A 135 -11.39 13.83 -2.59
CA GLY A 135 -11.52 12.55 -3.29
C GLY A 135 -11.02 11.38 -2.45
N THR A 136 -10.61 10.33 -3.14
CA THR A 136 -9.88 9.19 -2.54
C THR A 136 -8.38 9.52 -2.52
N ARG A 137 -7.71 9.26 -1.38
CA ARG A 137 -6.24 9.29 -1.27
C ARG A 137 -5.73 7.89 -1.00
N ASP A 138 -4.59 7.53 -1.57
CA ASP A 138 -4.02 6.20 -1.49
C ASP A 138 -2.61 6.25 -0.87
N TYR A 139 -2.35 5.37 0.09
CA TYR A 139 -1.15 5.35 0.91
C TYR A 139 -0.57 3.94 0.93
N LYS A 140 0.43 3.70 0.10
CA LYS A 140 1.15 2.42 0.08
C LYS A 140 2.05 2.30 1.30
N MET A 141 2.06 1.12 1.92
CA MET A 141 2.91 0.80 3.07
C MET A 141 2.83 1.84 4.20
N TYR A 142 1.63 2.36 4.47
CA TYR A 142 1.44 3.25 5.63
C TYR A 142 1.88 2.54 6.91
N LEU A 143 2.44 3.29 7.84
CA LEU A 143 3.03 2.76 9.07
C LEU A 143 2.14 3.01 10.29
N PHE A 144 1.36 4.09 10.25
CA PHE A 144 0.50 4.48 11.36
C PHE A 144 -0.71 5.28 10.88
N VAL A 145 -1.85 5.09 11.54
CA VAL A 145 -3.09 5.86 11.34
C VAL A 145 -3.76 6.15 12.66
N ASP A 146 -4.29 7.36 12.83
CA ASP A 146 -5.13 7.77 13.96
C ASP A 146 -6.44 8.34 13.42
N SER A 147 -7.54 7.62 13.65
CA SER A 147 -8.88 7.94 13.15
C SER A 147 -9.50 9.17 13.81
N VAL A 148 -9.09 9.48 15.05
CA VAL A 148 -9.61 10.60 15.84
C VAL A 148 -8.88 11.88 15.44
N LYS A 149 -7.55 11.80 15.34
CA LYS A 149 -6.71 12.97 14.99
C LYS A 149 -6.61 13.21 13.50
N ASN A 150 -7.14 12.30 12.68
CA ASN A 150 -7.10 12.36 11.23
C ASN A 150 -5.66 12.40 10.69
N ILE A 151 -4.81 11.53 11.23
CA ILE A 151 -3.38 11.46 10.91
C ILE A 151 -3.04 10.15 10.21
N ILE A 152 -2.14 10.22 9.24
CA ILE A 152 -1.46 9.06 8.65
C ILE A 152 0.05 9.32 8.57
N VAL A 153 0.84 8.28 8.80
CA VAL A 153 2.28 8.29 8.59
C VAL A 153 2.65 7.21 7.59
N TYR A 154 3.45 7.55 6.58
CA TYR A 154 3.87 6.64 5.53
C TYR A 154 5.27 7.00 5.00
N PRO A 155 6.01 6.03 4.44
CA PRO A 155 7.32 6.29 3.88
C PRO A 155 7.24 6.99 2.51
N GLU A 156 8.21 7.87 2.25
CA GLU A 156 8.45 8.47 0.93
C GLU A 156 9.96 8.40 0.63
N ASP A 157 10.35 7.94 -0.56
CA ASP A 157 11.75 7.90 -1.02
C ASP A 157 12.78 7.19 -0.13
N GLY A 158 12.43 6.08 0.53
CA GLY A 158 13.41 5.21 1.22
C GLY A 158 13.94 5.72 2.57
N GLU A 159 14.05 7.04 2.75
CA GLU A 159 14.68 7.67 3.91
C GLU A 159 13.78 8.69 4.60
N TYR A 160 12.58 8.97 4.07
CA TYR A 160 11.68 9.96 4.63
C TYR A 160 10.42 9.30 5.15
N LEU A 161 9.93 9.85 6.26
CA LEU A 161 8.56 9.62 6.70
C LEU A 161 7.77 10.90 6.49
N VAL A 162 6.56 10.72 5.98
CA VAL A 162 5.59 11.80 5.79
C VAL A 162 4.50 11.65 6.83
N LEU A 163 4.29 12.71 7.60
CA LEU A 163 3.10 12.91 8.42
C LEU A 163 2.09 13.73 7.61
N GLU A 164 0.89 13.21 7.43
CA GLU A 164 -0.21 13.96 6.83
C GLU A 164 -1.40 14.01 7.79
N ASN A 165 -1.97 15.21 7.96
CA ASN A 165 -3.27 15.37 8.59
C ASN A 165 -4.29 15.82 7.54
N PHE A 166 -5.25 14.94 7.26
CA PHE A 166 -6.23 15.13 6.21
C PHE A 166 -7.39 16.05 6.62
N ALA A 167 -7.64 16.25 7.92
CA ALA A 167 -8.63 17.20 8.41
C ALA A 167 -8.19 18.67 8.20
N ILE A 168 -6.90 18.97 8.42
CA ILE A 168 -6.35 20.32 8.18
C ILE A 168 -5.61 20.44 6.84
N ASN A 169 -5.59 19.38 6.04
CA ASN A 169 -4.91 19.30 4.75
C ASN A 169 -3.44 19.77 4.78
N LYS A 170 -2.71 19.39 5.83
CA LYS A 170 -1.27 19.68 5.99
C LYS A 170 -0.45 18.41 5.93
N ARG A 171 0.77 18.53 5.40
CA ARG A 171 1.77 17.46 5.38
C ARG A 171 3.13 17.96 5.83
N SER A 172 3.93 17.10 6.45
CA SER A 172 5.32 17.34 6.83
C SER A 172 6.15 16.12 6.48
N LYS A 173 7.30 16.36 5.83
CA LYS A 173 8.23 15.32 5.39
C LYS A 173 9.51 15.47 6.20
N VAL A 174 9.94 14.40 6.86
CA VAL A 174 11.12 14.41 7.71
C VAL A 174 12.07 13.30 7.27
N LYS A 175 13.35 13.64 7.10
CA LYS A 175 14.40 12.68 6.82
C LYS A 175 14.78 11.90 8.07
N PHE A 176 14.99 10.60 7.93
CA PHE A 176 15.46 9.70 8.97
C PHE A 176 16.80 9.07 8.56
N GLU A 177 17.63 8.79 9.56
CA GLU A 177 18.90 8.09 9.39
C GLU A 177 18.70 6.63 9.80
N PHE A 178 18.17 5.84 8.87
CA PHE A 178 17.84 4.43 9.07
C PHE A 178 19.08 3.53 8.98
N CYS A 179 19.05 2.38 9.67
CA CYS A 179 20.04 1.32 9.50
C CYS A 179 20.03 0.77 8.06
N GLN A 180 21.17 0.86 7.36
CA GLN A 180 21.29 0.43 5.96
C GLN A 180 21.24 -1.09 5.75
N LYS A 181 21.33 -1.89 6.82
CA LYS A 181 21.26 -3.36 6.72
C LYS A 181 19.85 -3.90 6.46
N SER A 182 18.80 -3.08 6.66
CA SER A 182 17.43 -3.49 6.38
C SER A 182 16.98 -3.01 5.00
N PRO A 183 16.46 -3.91 4.14
CA PRO A 183 15.95 -3.53 2.82
C PRO A 183 14.63 -2.76 2.89
N THR A 184 13.95 -2.75 4.04
CA THR A 184 12.60 -2.20 4.18
C THR A 184 12.45 -1.35 5.43
N ILE A 185 12.02 -0.10 5.26
CA ILE A 185 11.88 0.89 6.34
C ILE A 185 10.96 0.40 7.45
N TYR A 186 9.86 -0.28 7.13
CA TYR A 186 8.87 -0.68 8.14
C TYR A 186 9.49 -1.61 9.20
N ASN A 187 10.51 -2.40 8.87
CA ASN A 187 11.25 -3.25 9.82
C ASN A 187 12.20 -2.45 10.73
N LEU A 188 12.43 -1.18 10.43
CA LEU A 188 13.25 -0.27 11.22
C LEU A 188 12.42 0.63 12.11
N ILE A 189 11.09 0.59 12.01
CA ILE A 189 10.19 1.36 12.86
C ILE A 189 9.71 0.46 13.98
N ASP A 190 10.04 0.83 15.21
CA ASP A 190 9.61 0.11 16.41
C ASP A 190 8.19 0.56 16.81
N THR A 191 7.97 1.87 16.90
CA THR A 191 6.67 2.40 17.31
C THR A 191 6.42 3.79 16.74
N ILE A 192 5.16 4.07 16.41
CA ILE A 192 4.67 5.41 16.10
C ILE A 192 3.44 5.66 16.97
N TYR A 193 3.36 6.82 17.60
CA TYR A 193 2.15 7.26 18.30
C TYR A 193 1.94 8.76 18.15
N SER A 194 0.68 9.18 18.15
CA SER A 194 0.33 10.59 18.07
C SER A 194 0.42 11.28 19.42
N THR A 195 1.25 12.31 19.50
CA THR A 195 1.40 13.19 20.66
C THR A 195 0.42 14.36 20.66
N SER A 196 -0.03 14.80 19.48
CA SER A 196 -1.08 15.82 19.34
C SER A 196 -1.79 15.70 17.99
N ASN A 197 -2.77 16.57 17.71
CA ASN A 197 -3.44 16.62 16.39
C ASN A 197 -2.50 17.06 15.25
N LYS A 198 -1.28 17.52 15.58
CA LYS A 198 -0.30 18.02 14.61
C LYS A 198 1.06 17.34 14.73
N SER A 199 1.19 16.32 15.57
CA SER A 199 2.49 15.73 15.85
C SER A 199 2.41 14.23 16.13
N VAL A 200 3.47 13.53 15.72
CA VAL A 200 3.71 12.12 16.05
C VAL A 200 5.14 11.95 16.52
N THR A 201 5.34 11.01 17.42
CA THR A 201 6.67 10.54 17.83
C THR A 201 6.95 9.20 17.18
N VAL A 202 8.15 9.06 16.60
CA VAL A 202 8.63 7.85 15.93
C VAL A 202 9.82 7.30 16.68
N LYS A 203 9.73 6.04 17.12
CA LYS A 203 10.82 5.26 17.68
C LYS A 203 11.34 4.31 16.60
N TYR A 204 12.62 4.40 16.25
CA TYR A 204 13.19 3.70 15.09
C TYR A 204 14.64 3.26 15.29
N ILE A 205 15.06 2.22 14.57
CA ILE A 205 16.43 1.73 14.52
C ILE A 205 17.27 2.65 13.63
N SER A 206 18.23 3.32 14.26
CA SER A 206 19.08 4.31 13.58
C SER A 206 20.21 3.68 12.76
N ASN A 207 20.97 4.50 12.04
CA ASN A 207 22.13 4.13 11.24
C ASN A 207 23.16 3.25 11.96
N ASP A 208 23.27 3.33 13.30
CA ASP A 208 24.14 2.47 14.11
C ASP A 208 23.65 1.01 14.21
N CYS A 209 22.45 0.69 13.70
CA CYS A 209 21.79 -0.63 13.70
C CYS A 209 21.50 -1.28 15.07
N ASP A 210 22.15 -0.84 16.14
CA ASP A 210 21.99 -1.36 17.51
C ASP A 210 21.33 -0.35 18.46
N LYS A 211 21.11 0.89 17.99
CA LYS A 211 20.52 1.97 18.79
C LYS A 211 19.18 2.39 18.25
N THR A 212 18.19 2.41 19.14
CA THR A 212 16.90 3.04 18.88
C THR A 212 17.00 4.54 19.13
N LYS A 213 16.52 5.36 18.18
CA LYS A 213 16.36 6.80 18.32
C LYS A 213 14.87 7.14 18.37
N ILE A 214 14.57 8.29 18.98
CA ILE A 214 13.23 8.88 19.02
C ILE A 214 13.29 10.19 18.23
N LYS A 215 12.30 10.41 17.37
CA LYS A 215 12.19 11.65 16.58
C LYS A 215 10.74 12.04 16.41
N ASP A 216 10.47 13.33 16.59
CA ASP A 216 9.14 13.89 16.36
C ASP A 216 8.99 14.41 14.93
N ILE A 217 7.79 14.25 14.40
CA ILE A 217 7.35 14.89 13.14
C ILE A 217 6.21 15.82 13.49
N ASN A 218 6.34 17.10 13.13
CA ASN A 218 5.37 18.14 13.40
C ASN A 218 4.83 18.75 12.09
N LEU A 219 3.54 19.06 12.08
CA LEU A 219 2.90 19.85 11.04
C LEU A 219 3.03 21.35 11.34
N ASN A 220 3.78 22.07 10.52
CA ASN A 220 3.88 23.53 10.57
C ASN A 220 2.61 24.18 10.02
#